data_AF-A0A6J7QFY6-F1
#
_entry.id   AF-A0A6J7QFY6-F1
#
_cell.length_a   1.000
_cell.length_b   1.000
_cell.length_c   1.000
_cell.angle_alpha   90.00
_cell.angle_beta   90.00
_cell.angle_gamma   90.00
#
_symmetry.space_group_name_H-M   'P 1'
#
loop_
_entity.id
_entity.type
_entity.pdbx_description
1 polymer ?
#
loop_
_entity_poly.entity_id
_entity_poly.type
_entity_poly.pdbx_seq_one_letter_code
_entity_poly.pdbx_strand_id
1 'polypeptide(L)'
;MYAISSGAIVGIGIAVAVVLAALVVVVTARRSDVRGAGALSRETKSRDKATTTTAAAPITGREVERAARGGSVATIVETAPVVWTAPDAEQIGVTRRHFLNVSAITLMTASIGGFGAACIAFLWPSGSGGFGGKVPIGKVDDVLAVIKQGKGFGYFPNARAWVTEYPVSALPKARSVYAQPVLNGMESGLAVLWQKCPHLGCRVPQCESSQWFECPCHGSQYNRVGEKKAGPAPRGMDRFGVEVSGGNVVVNTGLQLNGPAIGVNTTGQEAEGPHCISGEGGAH
;
A
#
# COMPACT_ATOMS: atom_id res chain seq x y z
N MET A 1 -19.87 12.86 -13.05
CA MET A 1 -18.45 12.70 -12.70
C MET A 1 -18.07 11.25 -12.94
N TYR A 2 -17.30 10.96 -13.99
CA TYR A 2 -16.87 9.59 -14.29
C TYR A 2 -15.81 9.15 -13.27
N ALA A 3 -16.17 8.22 -12.38
CA ALA A 3 -15.21 7.59 -11.48
C ALA A 3 -14.31 6.66 -12.31
N ILE A 4 -13.07 7.10 -12.53
CA ILE A 4 -12.04 6.26 -13.15
C ILE A 4 -11.79 5.09 -12.20
N SER A 5 -12.06 3.86 -12.66
CA SER A 5 -11.90 2.67 -11.83
C SER A 5 -10.43 2.53 -11.39
N SER A 6 -10.19 2.00 -10.19
CA SER A 6 -8.83 1.83 -9.65
C SER A 6 -7.94 1.03 -10.62
N GLY A 7 -8.51 0.11 -11.39
CA GLY A 7 -7.80 -0.63 -12.45
C GLY A 7 -7.35 0.26 -13.61
N ALA A 8 -8.13 1.27 -14.00
CA ALA A 8 -7.73 2.22 -15.03
C ALA A 8 -6.59 3.14 -14.56
N ILE A 9 -6.57 3.53 -13.28
CA ILE A 9 -5.46 4.32 -12.70
C ILE A 9 -4.16 3.50 -12.69
N VAL A 10 -4.22 2.23 -12.28
CA VAL A 10 -3.07 1.32 -12.30
C VAL A 10 -2.58 1.08 -13.74
N GLY A 11 -3.51 0.86 -14.69
CA GLY A 11 -3.17 0.69 -16.10
C GLY A 11 -2.45 1.91 -16.69
N ILE A 12 -2.91 3.12 -16.36
CA ILE A 12 -2.25 4.37 -16.78
C ILE A 12 -0.86 4.48 -16.14
N GLY A 13 -0.72 4.15 -14.85
CA GLY A 13 0.57 4.17 -14.16
C GLY A 13 1.61 3.24 -14.79
N ILE A 14 1.20 2.02 -15.14
CA ILE A 14 2.06 1.05 -15.84
C ILE A 14 2.45 1.56 -17.23
N ALA A 15 1.49 2.10 -17.99
CA ALA A 15 1.76 2.64 -19.33
C ALA A 15 2.76 3.80 -19.27
N VAL A 16 2.62 4.72 -18.32
CA VAL A 16 3.56 5.83 -18.11
C VAL A 16 4.96 5.32 -17.73
N ALA A 17 5.05 4.32 -16.85
CA ALA A 17 6.33 3.72 -16.46
C ALA A 17 7.04 3.04 -17.65
N VAL A 18 6.29 2.32 -18.50
CA VAL A 18 6.83 1.70 -19.73
C VAL A 18 7.30 2.76 -20.72
N VAL A 19 6.53 3.84 -20.91
CA VAL A 19 6.91 4.95 -21.79
C VAL A 19 8.18 5.63 -21.28
N LEU A 20 8.29 5.90 -19.97
CA LEU A 20 9.49 6.49 -19.38
C LEU A 20 10.71 5.57 -19.50
N ALA A 21 10.55 4.26 -19.26
CA ALA A 21 11.62 3.29 -19.46
C ALA A 21 12.07 3.23 -20.93
N ALA A 22 11.13 3.22 -21.87
CA ALA A 22 11.43 3.29 -23.30
C ALA A 22 12.14 4.61 -23.68
N LEU A 23 11.74 5.74 -23.08
CA LEU A 23 12.37 7.03 -23.29
C LEU A 23 13.82 7.04 -22.79
N VAL A 24 14.09 6.45 -21.62
CA VAL A 24 15.46 6.28 -21.10
C VAL A 24 16.29 5.41 -22.04
N VAL A 25 15.74 4.28 -22.50
CA VAL A 25 16.43 3.40 -23.47
C VAL A 25 16.71 4.12 -24.79
N VAL A 26 15.75 4.88 -25.32
CA VAL A 26 15.93 5.64 -26.56
C VAL A 26 16.95 6.78 -26.39
N VAL A 27 16.92 7.52 -25.28
CA VAL A 27 17.87 8.61 -25.00
C VAL A 27 19.29 8.08 -24.79
N THR A 28 19.43 6.93 -24.12
CA THR A 28 20.72 6.26 -23.94
C THR A 28 21.23 5.61 -25.21
N ALA A 29 20.36 5.00 -26.01
CA ALA A 29 20.73 4.41 -27.31
C ALA A 29 21.06 5.47 -28.38
N ARG A 30 20.45 6.66 -28.32
CA ARG A 30 20.76 7.78 -29.22
C ARG A 30 22.10 8.45 -28.94
N ARG A 31 22.72 8.20 -27.78
CA ARG A 31 24.13 8.53 -27.53
C ARG A 31 25.03 7.47 -28.16
N SER A 32 24.93 7.32 -29.48
CA SER A 32 25.70 6.35 -30.27
C SER A 32 27.12 6.79 -30.62
N ASP A 33 27.67 7.78 -29.90
CA ASP A 33 29.11 8.09 -29.96
C ASP A 33 29.95 7.09 -29.14
N VAL A 34 29.31 6.18 -28.39
CA VAL A 34 29.99 5.04 -27.78
C VAL A 34 30.06 3.88 -28.78
N ARG A 35 30.66 4.12 -29.95
CA ARG A 35 31.27 3.03 -30.72
C ARG A 35 32.47 2.56 -29.92
N GLY A 36 32.23 1.58 -29.03
CA GLY A 36 33.21 0.71 -28.37
C GLY A 36 34.53 1.36 -27.95
N ALA A 37 34.80 1.39 -26.64
CA ALA A 37 36.13 1.65 -26.10
C ALA A 37 37.19 0.81 -26.88
N GLY A 38 37.89 1.44 -27.84
CA GLY A 38 38.86 0.78 -28.71
C GLY A 38 38.80 1.10 -30.21
N ALA A 39 37.74 1.71 -30.74
CA ALA A 39 37.68 2.05 -32.17
C ALA A 39 38.27 3.44 -32.47
N LEU A 40 39.60 3.53 -32.63
CA LEU A 40 40.28 4.75 -33.11
C LEU A 40 39.77 5.13 -34.51
N SER A 41 39.47 6.42 -34.70
CA SER A 41 39.02 6.96 -35.99
C SER A 41 40.07 6.75 -37.09
N ARG A 42 39.64 6.68 -38.36
CA ARG A 42 40.57 6.55 -39.50
C ARG A 42 41.57 7.71 -39.55
N GLU A 43 41.13 8.90 -39.15
CA GLU A 43 41.97 10.10 -39.01
C GLU A 43 43.08 9.88 -37.98
N THR A 44 42.72 9.35 -36.81
CA THR A 44 43.67 9.08 -35.71
C THR A 44 44.68 8.00 -36.10
N LYS A 45 44.23 6.91 -36.74
CA LYS A 45 45.11 5.86 -37.27
C LYS A 45 46.05 6.38 -38.37
N SER A 46 45.57 7.29 -39.21
CA SER A 46 46.38 7.93 -40.26
C SER A 46 47.47 8.81 -39.67
N ARG A 47 47.13 9.62 -38.65
CA ARG A 47 48.11 10.48 -37.96
C ARG A 47 49.14 9.67 -37.19
N ASP A 48 48.75 8.60 -36.50
CA ASP A 48 49.70 7.71 -35.82
C ASP A 48 50.70 7.07 -36.79
N LYS A 49 50.22 6.61 -37.95
CA LYS A 49 51.06 6.03 -39.00
C LYS A 49 52.05 7.06 -39.57
N ALA A 50 51.62 8.31 -39.75
CA ALA A 50 52.48 9.40 -40.19
C ALA A 50 53.55 9.77 -39.14
N THR A 51 53.19 9.76 -37.85
CA THR A 51 54.14 10.00 -36.75
C THR A 51 55.20 8.90 -36.66
N THR A 52 54.84 7.64 -36.97
CA THR A 52 55.80 6.52 -36.94
C THR A 52 56.85 6.60 -38.06
N THR A 53 56.60 7.36 -39.12
CA THR A 53 57.52 7.41 -40.28
C THR A 53 58.69 8.37 -40.08
N THR A 54 58.66 9.22 -39.04
CA THR A 54 59.65 10.30 -38.84
C THR A 54 60.48 10.16 -37.56
N ALA A 55 60.16 9.20 -36.69
CA ALA A 55 60.93 8.91 -35.49
C ALA A 55 61.86 7.72 -35.75
N ALA A 56 63.16 7.89 -35.53
CA ALA A 56 64.12 6.78 -35.51
C ALA A 56 63.60 5.71 -34.54
N ALA A 57 63.60 4.44 -34.97
CA ALA A 57 63.10 3.34 -34.15
C ALA A 57 63.82 3.32 -32.79
N PRO A 58 63.10 3.30 -31.65
CA PRO A 58 63.74 3.23 -30.35
C PRO A 58 64.47 1.90 -30.22
N ILE A 59 65.70 1.95 -29.70
CA ILE A 59 66.52 0.76 -29.43
C ILE A 59 65.71 -0.19 -28.55
N THR A 60 65.42 -1.38 -29.07
CA THR A 60 64.63 -2.37 -28.35
C THR A 60 65.44 -2.98 -27.21
N GLY A 61 64.79 -3.40 -26.13
CA GLY A 61 65.49 -4.06 -25.01
C GLY A 61 66.34 -5.27 -25.42
N ARG A 62 65.97 -5.95 -26.52
CA ARG A 62 66.77 -7.03 -27.12
C ARG A 62 68.06 -6.56 -27.79
N GLU A 63 68.07 -5.36 -28.37
CA GLU A 63 69.26 -4.78 -28.98
C GLU A 63 70.24 -4.28 -27.92
N VAL A 64 69.73 -3.75 -26.80
CA VAL A 64 70.52 -3.39 -25.62
C VAL A 64 71.18 -4.62 -25.00
N GLU A 65 70.42 -5.70 -24.81
CA GLU A 65 70.93 -7.01 -24.35
C GLU A 65 72.00 -7.58 -25.29
N ARG A 66 71.84 -7.42 -26.61
CA ARG A 66 72.82 -7.86 -27.61
C ARG A 66 74.11 -7.02 -27.56
N ALA A 67 74.01 -5.70 -27.42
CA ALA A 67 75.15 -4.81 -27.31
C ALA A 67 75.94 -5.03 -26.01
N ALA A 68 75.26 -5.27 -24.88
CA ALA A 68 75.87 -5.58 -23.59
C ALA A 68 76.70 -6.88 -23.61
N ARG A 69 76.27 -7.89 -24.38
CA ARG A 69 77.01 -9.16 -24.56
C ARG A 69 78.27 -9.02 -25.44
N GLY A 70 78.33 -7.98 -26.27
CA GLY A 70 79.46 -7.72 -27.18
C GLY A 70 80.55 -6.81 -26.61
N GLY A 71 80.42 -6.38 -25.35
CA GLY A 71 81.40 -5.48 -24.71
C GLY A 71 81.34 -4.01 -25.16
N SER A 72 80.37 -3.63 -25.99
CA SER A 72 80.15 -2.23 -26.39
C SER A 72 79.06 -1.60 -25.54
N VAL A 73 79.36 -0.47 -24.89
CA VAL A 73 78.38 0.32 -24.16
C VAL A 73 77.53 1.08 -25.17
N ALA A 74 76.25 0.73 -25.30
CA ALA A 74 75.31 1.51 -26.08
C ALA A 74 75.13 2.89 -25.42
N THR A 75 75.45 3.96 -26.13
CA THR A 75 75.19 5.33 -25.66
C THR A 75 73.69 5.54 -25.64
N ILE A 76 73.12 5.62 -24.44
CA ILE A 76 71.72 6.00 -24.26
C ILE A 76 71.63 7.48 -24.63
N VAL A 77 70.95 7.79 -25.73
CA VAL A 77 70.52 9.16 -25.99
C VAL A 77 69.46 9.45 -24.93
N GLU A 78 69.83 10.21 -23.91
CA GLU A 78 68.91 10.64 -22.87
C GLU A 78 67.89 11.60 -23.49
N THR A 79 66.78 11.03 -23.99
CA THR A 79 65.62 11.82 -24.37
C THR A 79 65.06 12.44 -23.11
N ALA A 80 65.14 13.77 -23.01
CA ALA A 80 64.61 14.53 -21.90
C ALA A 80 63.19 14.06 -21.56
N PRO A 81 62.84 13.89 -20.27
CA PRO A 81 61.52 13.41 -19.87
C PRO A 81 60.48 14.35 -20.46
N VAL A 82 59.60 13.82 -21.31
CA VAL A 82 58.49 14.58 -21.86
C VAL A 82 57.65 15.05 -20.68
N VAL A 83 57.51 16.38 -20.54
CA VAL A 83 56.73 16.97 -19.47
C VAL A 83 55.30 16.42 -19.58
N TRP A 84 54.86 15.71 -18.54
CA TRP A 84 53.50 15.21 -18.50
C TRP A 84 52.54 16.39 -18.48
N THR A 85 51.79 16.55 -19.57
CA THR A 85 50.65 17.47 -19.62
C THR A 85 49.39 16.69 -19.31
N ALA A 86 48.59 17.18 -18.35
CA ALA A 86 47.30 16.59 -18.07
C ALA A 86 46.46 16.53 -19.35
N PRO A 87 45.86 15.38 -19.71
CA PRO A 87 44.98 15.30 -20.86
C PRO A 87 43.81 16.28 -20.71
N ASP A 88 43.41 16.95 -21.78
CA ASP A 88 42.26 17.86 -21.77
C ASP A 88 40.98 17.12 -21.34
N ALA A 89 40.08 17.84 -20.67
CA ALA A 89 38.85 17.26 -20.10
C ALA A 89 37.98 16.53 -21.15
N GLU A 90 38.02 16.99 -22.41
CA GLU A 90 37.33 16.35 -23.54
C GLU A 90 37.97 15.01 -23.96
N GLN A 91 39.27 14.81 -23.76
CA GLN A 91 39.95 13.53 -24.03
C GLN A 91 39.75 12.50 -22.92
N ILE A 92 39.57 12.96 -21.67
CA ILE A 92 39.37 12.07 -20.51
C ILE A 92 37.99 11.42 -20.53
N GLY A 93 36.98 12.09 -21.08
CA GLY A 93 35.60 11.60 -21.15
C GLY A 93 35.06 11.20 -19.77
N VAL A 94 34.49 10.00 -19.66
CA VAL A 94 34.02 9.45 -18.37
C VAL A 94 35.17 8.71 -17.69
N THR A 95 35.65 9.24 -16.57
CA THR A 95 36.66 8.54 -15.77
C THR A 95 36.10 7.24 -15.17
N ARG A 96 36.96 6.23 -14.98
CA ARG A 96 36.58 4.96 -14.33
C ARG A 96 35.93 5.20 -12.96
N ARG A 97 36.48 6.14 -12.17
CA ARG A 97 35.96 6.51 -10.85
C ARG A 97 34.57 7.14 -10.95
N HIS A 98 34.36 8.04 -11.90
CA HIS A 98 33.06 8.66 -12.14
C HIS A 98 32.02 7.61 -12.55
N PHE A 99 32.36 6.73 -13.50
CA PHE A 99 31.48 5.63 -13.90
C PHE A 99 31.08 4.73 -12.73
N LEU A 100 32.05 4.29 -11.92
CA LEU A 100 31.78 3.39 -10.80
C LEU A 100 30.94 4.07 -9.70
N ASN A 101 31.24 5.33 -9.35
CA ASN A 101 30.50 6.07 -8.34
C ASN A 101 29.05 6.33 -8.77
N VAL A 102 28.86 6.78 -10.02
CA VAL A 102 27.51 7.02 -10.56
C VAL A 102 26.73 5.72 -10.65
N SER A 103 27.35 4.62 -11.08
CA SER A 103 26.69 3.31 -11.16
C SER A 103 26.30 2.79 -9.77
N ALA A 104 27.18 2.89 -8.78
CA ALA A 104 26.92 2.45 -7.41
C ALA A 104 25.78 3.24 -6.77
N ILE A 105 25.80 4.58 -6.90
CA ILE A 105 24.73 5.44 -6.37
C ILE A 105 23.41 5.15 -7.10
N THR A 106 23.43 5.05 -8.43
CA THR A 106 22.22 4.77 -9.21
C THR A 106 21.58 3.44 -8.80
N LEU A 107 22.39 2.39 -8.66
CA LEU A 107 21.90 1.07 -8.25
C LEU A 107 21.34 1.09 -6.83
N MET A 108 22.03 1.76 -5.89
CA MET A 108 21.57 1.89 -4.52
C MET A 108 20.25 2.67 -4.43
N THR A 109 20.14 3.82 -5.10
CA THR A 109 18.92 4.63 -5.12
C THR A 109 17.76 3.87 -5.77
N ALA A 110 17.99 3.17 -6.89
CA ALA A 110 16.97 2.34 -7.52
C ALA A 110 16.50 1.21 -6.60
N SER A 111 17.42 0.57 -5.87
CA SER A 111 17.11 -0.52 -4.95
C SER A 111 16.29 -0.04 -3.75
N ILE A 112 16.70 1.07 -3.12
CA ILE A 112 15.97 1.67 -1.99
C ILE A 112 14.61 2.17 -2.45
N GLY A 113 14.52 2.81 -3.62
CA GLY A 113 13.26 3.28 -4.18
C GLY A 113 12.30 2.13 -4.47
N GLY A 114 12.79 1.04 -5.07
CA GLY A 114 12.01 -0.17 -5.31
C GLY A 114 11.50 -0.83 -4.03
N PHE A 115 12.36 -0.96 -3.01
CA PHE A 115 11.98 -1.49 -1.71
C PHE A 115 10.94 -0.59 -1.01
N GLY A 116 11.15 0.73 -1.00
CA GLY A 116 10.21 1.69 -0.44
C GLY A 116 8.84 1.63 -1.11
N ALA A 117 8.81 1.54 -2.44
CA ALA A 117 7.57 1.35 -3.20
C ALA A 117 6.87 0.02 -2.85
N ALA A 118 7.62 -1.06 -2.67
CA ALA A 118 7.07 -2.35 -2.23
C ALA A 118 6.47 -2.28 -0.82
N CYS A 119 7.12 -1.60 0.12
CA CYS A 119 6.58 -1.38 1.47
C CYS A 119 5.27 -0.58 1.43
N ILE A 120 5.21 0.49 0.62
CA ILE A 120 3.98 1.27 0.44
C ILE A 120 2.88 0.40 -0.19
N ALA A 121 3.20 -0.37 -1.23
CA ALA A 121 2.25 -1.26 -1.88
C ALA A 121 1.72 -2.34 -0.92
N PHE A 122 2.56 -2.87 -0.03
CA PHE A 122 2.17 -3.83 1.00
C PHE A 122 1.23 -3.22 2.05
N LEU A 123 1.45 -1.96 2.45
CA LEU A 123 0.57 -1.25 3.38
C LEU A 123 -0.71 -0.74 2.71
N TRP A 124 -0.76 -0.68 1.38
CA TRP A 124 -1.92 -0.17 0.67
C TRP A 124 -3.08 -1.15 0.77
N PRO A 125 -4.30 -0.70 1.16
CA PRO A 125 -5.44 -1.59 1.28
C PRO A 125 -5.76 -2.26 -0.08
N SER A 126 -5.53 -3.56 -0.18
CA SER A 126 -6.05 -4.37 -1.29
C SER A 126 -7.54 -4.57 -1.02
N GLY A 127 -8.42 -3.91 -1.79
CA GLY A 127 -9.87 -4.01 -1.65
C GLY A 127 -10.46 -5.40 -1.98
N SER A 128 -9.69 -6.47 -1.83
CA SER A 128 -10.02 -7.84 -2.20
C SER A 128 -10.16 -8.74 -0.96
N GLY A 129 -11.41 -8.92 -0.53
CA GLY A 129 -11.83 -10.00 0.37
C GLY A 129 -11.56 -9.77 1.86
N GLY A 130 -12.60 -9.97 2.68
CA GLY A 130 -12.52 -9.85 4.14
C GLY A 130 -13.02 -8.51 4.69
N PHE A 131 -12.56 -8.16 5.90
CA PHE A 131 -12.94 -6.91 6.57
C PHE A 131 -12.39 -5.70 5.80
N GLY A 132 -13.26 -4.75 5.47
CA GLY A 132 -13.00 -3.67 4.50
C GLY A 132 -13.63 -3.91 3.13
N GLY A 133 -14.26 -5.06 2.90
CA GLY A 133 -15.02 -5.40 1.69
C GLY A 133 -16.35 -6.10 2.01
N LYS A 134 -16.85 -6.89 1.04
CA LYS A 134 -18.06 -7.69 1.19
C LYS A 134 -17.76 -9.01 1.92
N VAL A 135 -18.45 -9.24 3.04
CA VAL A 135 -18.29 -10.40 3.92
C VAL A 135 -19.62 -11.17 3.97
N PRO A 136 -19.70 -12.39 3.43
CA PRO A 136 -20.88 -13.24 3.60
C PRO A 136 -20.96 -13.72 5.06
N ILE A 137 -22.13 -13.60 5.68
CA ILE A 137 -22.36 -14.04 7.06
C ILE A 137 -23.29 -15.26 7.18
N GLY A 138 -23.81 -15.75 6.05
CA GLY A 138 -24.66 -16.95 5.98
C GLY A 138 -26.06 -16.65 5.47
N LYS A 139 -26.98 -17.61 5.62
CA LYS A 139 -28.40 -17.42 5.30
C LYS A 139 -29.10 -16.66 6.42
N VAL A 140 -30.18 -15.94 6.10
CA VAL A 140 -30.98 -15.19 7.07
C VAL A 140 -31.46 -16.12 8.21
N ASP A 141 -31.95 -17.31 7.90
CA ASP A 141 -32.45 -18.25 8.91
C ASP A 141 -31.36 -18.73 9.88
N ASP A 142 -30.15 -19.00 9.37
CA ASP A 142 -29.01 -19.40 10.19
C ASP A 142 -28.57 -18.24 11.09
N VAL A 143 -28.57 -17.02 10.55
CA VAL A 143 -28.25 -15.80 11.31
C VAL A 143 -29.27 -15.59 12.42
N LEU A 144 -30.57 -15.76 12.14
CA LEU A 144 -31.64 -15.68 13.14
C LEU A 144 -31.51 -16.78 14.21
N ALA A 145 -31.09 -17.99 13.84
CA ALA A 145 -30.83 -19.06 14.80
C ALA A 145 -29.67 -18.70 15.74
N VAL A 146 -28.57 -18.12 15.21
CA VAL A 146 -27.45 -17.63 16.01
C VAL A 146 -27.89 -16.53 16.97
N ILE A 147 -28.71 -15.58 16.50
CA ILE A 147 -29.27 -14.51 17.34
C ILE A 147 -30.09 -15.08 18.49
N LYS A 148 -30.97 -16.05 18.22
CA LYS A 148 -31.79 -16.71 19.25
C LYS A 148 -30.93 -17.48 20.26
N GLN A 149 -29.91 -18.21 19.79
CA GLN A 149 -28.99 -18.93 20.65
C GLN A 149 -28.19 -17.97 21.56
N GLY A 150 -27.80 -16.81 21.03
CA GLY A 150 -27.15 -15.74 21.80
C GLY A 150 -28.11 -14.82 22.53
N LYS A 151 -29.33 -15.29 22.86
CA LYS A 151 -30.34 -14.55 23.64
C LYS A 151 -30.65 -13.16 23.08
N GLY A 152 -30.72 -13.01 21.76
CA GLY A 152 -30.97 -11.75 21.07
C GLY A 152 -29.74 -11.12 20.41
N PHE A 153 -28.55 -11.71 20.57
CA PHE A 153 -27.29 -11.20 20.02
C PHE A 153 -26.53 -12.26 19.21
N GLY A 154 -26.27 -11.99 17.94
CA GLY A 154 -25.39 -12.80 17.10
C GLY A 154 -24.06 -12.09 16.85
N TYR A 155 -22.93 -12.69 17.25
CA TYR A 155 -21.60 -12.14 16.94
C TYR A 155 -21.01 -12.82 15.71
N PHE A 156 -20.57 -12.03 14.72
CA PHE A 156 -19.94 -12.53 13.50
C PHE A 156 -18.49 -12.02 13.42
N PRO A 157 -17.49 -12.83 13.85
CA PRO A 157 -16.09 -12.40 13.91
C PRO A 157 -15.52 -11.95 12.56
N ASN A 158 -15.92 -12.60 11.46
CA ASN A 158 -15.46 -12.30 10.11
C ASN A 158 -15.84 -10.86 9.67
N ALA A 159 -17.01 -10.39 10.11
CA ALA A 159 -17.49 -9.03 9.83
C ALA A 159 -17.17 -8.04 10.97
N ARG A 160 -16.64 -8.52 12.11
CA ARG A 160 -16.45 -7.74 13.35
C ARG A 160 -17.71 -6.96 13.74
N ALA A 161 -18.86 -7.64 13.61
CA ALA A 161 -20.17 -7.03 13.74
C ALA A 161 -21.05 -7.84 14.71
N TRP A 162 -21.89 -7.11 15.41
CA TRP A 162 -23.05 -7.67 16.11
C TRP A 162 -24.25 -7.61 15.17
N VAL A 163 -25.04 -8.67 15.15
CA VAL A 163 -26.31 -8.72 14.44
C VAL A 163 -27.39 -9.03 15.46
N THR A 164 -28.45 -8.24 15.45
CA THR A 164 -29.62 -8.43 16.32
C THR A 164 -30.89 -8.43 15.48
N GLU A 165 -31.99 -8.90 16.08
CA GLU A 165 -33.29 -8.87 15.41
C GLU A 165 -33.83 -7.44 15.35
N TYR A 166 -34.31 -7.03 14.17
CA TYR A 166 -35.01 -5.77 13.97
C TYR A 166 -36.50 -6.01 13.79
N PRO A 167 -37.39 -5.43 14.62
CA PRO A 167 -38.81 -5.71 14.56
C PRO A 167 -39.46 -5.10 13.32
N VAL A 168 -40.25 -5.90 12.60
CA VAL A 168 -40.96 -5.49 11.38
C VAL A 168 -41.90 -4.30 11.64
N SER A 169 -42.48 -4.23 12.85
CA SER A 169 -43.34 -3.11 13.28
C SER A 169 -42.62 -1.76 13.36
N ALA A 170 -41.29 -1.75 13.51
CA ALA A 170 -40.50 -0.52 13.58
C ALA A 170 -40.00 -0.04 12.21
N LEU A 171 -40.18 -0.82 11.13
CA LEU A 171 -39.72 -0.48 9.78
C LEU A 171 -40.18 0.90 9.27
N PRO A 172 -41.44 1.36 9.51
CA PRO A 172 -41.86 2.69 9.08
C PRO A 172 -41.00 3.80 9.68
N LYS A 173 -40.65 3.68 10.97
CA LYS A 173 -39.74 4.61 11.64
C LYS A 173 -38.32 4.45 11.10
N ALA A 174 -37.86 3.21 10.90
CA ALA A 174 -36.55 2.90 10.32
C ALA A 174 -36.31 3.65 9.01
N ARG A 175 -37.30 3.62 8.09
CA ARG A 175 -37.22 4.25 6.76
C ARG A 175 -36.99 5.77 6.80
N SER A 176 -37.41 6.44 7.88
CA SER A 176 -37.19 7.88 8.06
C SER A 176 -35.81 8.24 8.61
N VAL A 177 -35.07 7.26 9.15
CA VAL A 177 -33.82 7.49 9.89
C VAL A 177 -32.62 6.88 9.19
N TYR A 178 -32.76 5.67 8.64
CA TYR A 178 -31.65 4.87 8.15
C TYR A 178 -31.50 4.98 6.63
N ALA A 179 -30.25 4.98 6.17
CA ALA A 179 -29.95 4.94 4.74
C ALA A 179 -30.25 3.57 4.14
N GLN A 180 -30.55 3.54 2.84
CA GLN A 180 -30.98 2.34 2.13
C GLN A 180 -30.08 1.10 2.33
N PRO A 181 -28.73 1.20 2.30
CA PRO A 181 -27.87 0.03 2.51
C PRO A 181 -28.08 -0.64 3.88
N VAL A 182 -28.44 0.12 4.92
CA VAL A 182 -28.76 -0.44 6.24
C VAL A 182 -30.17 -1.02 6.26
N LEU A 183 -31.11 -0.31 5.63
CA LEU A 183 -32.52 -0.72 5.57
C LEU A 183 -32.71 -2.10 4.94
N ASN A 184 -31.92 -2.46 3.93
CA ASN A 184 -31.97 -3.79 3.31
C ASN A 184 -31.85 -4.94 4.34
N GLY A 185 -30.98 -4.76 5.34
CA GLY A 185 -30.83 -5.72 6.45
C GLY A 185 -32.05 -5.68 7.37
N MET A 186 -32.51 -4.48 7.74
CA MET A 186 -33.65 -4.29 8.65
C MET A 186 -34.95 -4.85 8.06
N GLU A 187 -35.18 -4.67 6.76
CA GLU A 187 -36.31 -5.26 6.03
C GLU A 187 -36.29 -6.79 6.05
N SER A 188 -35.11 -7.39 6.19
CA SER A 188 -34.92 -8.82 6.40
C SER A 188 -34.92 -9.21 7.88
N GLY A 189 -35.29 -8.30 8.78
CA GLY A 189 -35.36 -8.52 10.23
C GLY A 189 -34.02 -8.43 10.96
N LEU A 190 -32.98 -7.83 10.34
CA LEU A 190 -31.62 -7.82 10.90
C LEU A 190 -31.08 -6.40 11.09
N ALA A 191 -30.60 -6.10 12.30
CA ALA A 191 -29.81 -4.91 12.59
C ALA A 191 -28.32 -5.29 12.65
N VAL A 192 -27.54 -4.86 11.65
CA VAL A 192 -26.09 -5.14 11.58
C VAL A 192 -25.31 -3.94 12.11
N LEU A 193 -24.63 -4.14 13.22
CA LEU A 193 -23.95 -3.10 14.01
C LEU A 193 -22.46 -3.38 14.04
N TRP A 194 -21.66 -2.35 13.80
CA TRP A 194 -20.23 -2.44 14.00
C TRP A 194 -19.93 -2.56 15.50
N GLN A 195 -19.09 -3.53 15.89
CA GLN A 195 -18.72 -3.74 17.30
C GLN A 195 -17.95 -2.56 17.93
N LYS A 196 -17.55 -1.56 17.14
CA LYS A 196 -16.70 -0.45 17.56
C LYS A 196 -17.54 0.68 18.16
N CYS A 197 -17.17 1.12 19.36
CA CYS A 197 -17.81 2.22 20.04
C CYS A 197 -17.59 3.55 19.29
N PRO A 198 -18.66 4.28 18.93
CA PRO A 198 -18.65 5.67 18.46
C PRO A 198 -17.81 6.68 19.25
N HIS A 199 -17.52 6.42 20.52
CA HIS A 199 -16.77 7.34 21.37
C HIS A 199 -15.29 7.39 20.96
N LEU A 200 -14.51 6.37 21.37
CA LEU A 200 -13.07 6.28 21.12
C LEU A 200 -12.63 4.92 20.55
N GLY A 201 -13.59 4.10 20.12
CA GLY A 201 -13.28 2.89 19.36
C GLY A 201 -13.09 1.59 20.13
N CYS A 202 -13.36 1.56 21.44
CA CYS A 202 -13.42 0.30 22.18
C CYS A 202 -14.42 -0.69 21.57
N ARG A 203 -14.21 -2.00 21.75
CA ARG A 203 -15.23 -3.00 21.43
C ARG A 203 -16.38 -2.89 22.43
N VAL A 204 -17.62 -2.87 21.95
CA VAL A 204 -18.83 -2.82 22.77
C VAL A 204 -19.35 -4.25 22.97
N PRO A 205 -19.36 -4.79 24.21
CA PRO A 205 -20.01 -6.06 24.53
C PRO A 205 -21.54 -5.89 24.62
N GLN A 206 -22.24 -7.01 24.53
CA GLN A 206 -23.67 -7.10 24.86
C GLN A 206 -23.84 -7.32 26.37
N CYS A 207 -24.98 -6.89 26.90
CA CYS A 207 -25.41 -7.16 28.26
C CYS A 207 -26.72 -7.97 28.24
N GLU A 208 -26.67 -9.20 28.75
CA GLU A 208 -27.82 -10.12 28.66
C GLU A 208 -28.98 -9.69 29.56
N SER A 209 -28.72 -8.99 30.66
CA SER A 209 -29.75 -8.56 31.60
C SER A 209 -30.51 -7.34 31.09
N SER A 210 -29.82 -6.27 30.68
CA SER A 210 -30.46 -5.07 30.13
C SER A 210 -30.89 -5.25 28.68
N GLN A 211 -30.38 -6.28 28.00
CA GLN A 211 -30.54 -6.54 26.57
C GLN A 211 -30.05 -5.37 25.70
N TRP A 212 -29.03 -4.67 26.19
CA TRP A 212 -28.39 -3.53 25.55
C TRP A 212 -26.92 -3.82 25.24
N PHE A 213 -26.30 -2.94 24.46
CA PHE A 213 -24.84 -2.89 24.29
C PHE A 213 -24.26 -1.85 25.25
N GLU A 214 -23.35 -2.27 26.13
CA GLU A 214 -22.82 -1.41 27.18
C GLU A 214 -21.29 -1.36 27.10
N CYS A 215 -20.75 -0.18 26.76
CA CYS A 215 -19.32 0.00 26.57
C CYS A 215 -18.62 0.25 27.92
N PRO A 216 -17.77 -0.65 28.42
CA PRO A 216 -17.16 -0.54 29.75
C PRO A 216 -16.10 0.58 29.84
N CYS A 217 -15.57 1.05 28.70
CA CYS A 217 -14.50 2.06 28.72
C CYS A 217 -14.91 3.41 29.33
N HIS A 218 -16.11 3.90 29.01
CA HIS A 218 -16.59 5.22 29.45
C HIS A 218 -18.12 5.25 29.66
N GLY A 219 -18.77 4.08 29.73
CA GLY A 219 -20.20 3.96 30.02
C GLY A 219 -21.16 4.40 28.91
N SER A 220 -20.76 4.33 27.64
CA SER A 220 -21.74 4.52 26.55
C SER A 220 -22.66 3.32 26.44
N GLN A 221 -23.97 3.57 26.38
CA GLN A 221 -24.99 2.52 26.32
C GLN A 221 -25.85 2.69 25.06
N TYR A 222 -26.19 1.57 24.43
CA TYR A 222 -26.99 1.51 23.23
C TYR A 222 -28.06 0.44 23.38
N ASN A 223 -29.26 0.68 22.86
CA ASN A 223 -30.33 -0.32 22.87
C ASN A 223 -29.99 -1.53 21.98
N ARG A 224 -30.85 -2.54 21.94
CA ARG A 224 -30.59 -3.79 21.19
C ARG A 224 -30.32 -3.59 19.69
N VAL A 225 -30.76 -2.46 19.10
CA VAL A 225 -30.53 -2.12 17.69
C VAL A 225 -29.45 -1.03 17.50
N GLY A 226 -28.64 -0.80 18.52
CA GLY A 226 -27.48 0.08 18.49
C GLY A 226 -27.80 1.57 18.55
N GLU A 227 -29.02 1.97 18.89
CA GLU A 227 -29.38 3.38 19.07
C GLU A 227 -28.90 3.86 20.44
N LYS A 228 -28.30 5.05 20.50
CA LYS A 228 -27.68 5.55 21.74
C LYS A 228 -28.73 5.86 22.80
N LYS A 229 -28.48 5.39 24.02
CA LYS A 229 -29.30 5.65 25.21
C LYS A 229 -28.58 6.50 26.27
N ALA A 230 -27.29 6.25 26.52
CA ALA A 230 -26.54 6.98 27.54
C ALA A 230 -25.03 7.10 27.24
N GLY A 231 -24.34 7.88 28.06
CA GLY A 231 -22.88 8.06 28.05
C GLY A 231 -22.33 9.03 26.99
N PRO A 232 -20.99 9.11 26.85
CA PRO A 232 -20.31 10.19 26.12
C PRO A 232 -20.27 10.03 24.60
N ALA A 233 -20.62 8.86 24.05
CA ALA A 233 -20.66 8.66 22.60
C ALA A 233 -21.51 9.74 21.88
N PRO A 234 -21.06 10.31 20.76
CA PRO A 234 -21.78 11.41 20.10
C PRO A 234 -23.00 10.95 19.27
N ARG A 235 -23.18 9.65 19.08
CA ARG A 235 -24.22 9.03 18.24
C ARG A 235 -24.39 7.56 18.60
N GLY A 236 -25.37 6.87 18.03
CA GLY A 236 -25.49 5.42 18.16
C GLY A 236 -24.39 4.64 17.43
N MET A 237 -24.41 3.31 17.58
CA MET A 237 -23.45 2.41 16.96
C MET A 237 -23.46 2.52 15.44
N ASP A 238 -22.26 2.50 14.87
CA ASP A 238 -22.08 2.51 13.43
C ASP A 238 -22.60 1.21 12.81
N ARG A 239 -22.94 1.26 11.53
CA ARG A 239 -23.53 0.14 10.82
C ARG A 239 -22.80 -0.13 9.53
N PHE A 240 -22.98 -1.33 9.01
CA PHE A 240 -22.48 -1.70 7.69
C PHE A 240 -23.63 -1.76 6.69
N GLY A 241 -23.32 -1.50 5.42
CA GLY A 241 -24.27 -1.80 4.35
C GLY A 241 -24.55 -3.30 4.29
N VAL A 242 -25.79 -3.67 4.03
CA VAL A 242 -26.26 -5.05 3.94
C VAL A 242 -26.85 -5.29 2.56
N GLU A 243 -26.48 -6.40 1.97
CA GLU A 243 -27.08 -6.93 0.75
C GLU A 243 -27.69 -8.29 1.09
N VAL A 244 -28.96 -8.47 0.77
CA VAL A 244 -29.66 -9.75 0.94
C VAL A 244 -30.12 -10.22 -0.42
N SER A 245 -29.62 -11.38 -0.86
CA SER A 245 -29.95 -11.95 -2.16
C SER A 245 -30.12 -13.47 -2.05
N GLY A 246 -31.28 -13.98 -2.47
CA GLY A 246 -31.60 -15.41 -2.40
C GLY A 246 -31.51 -15.98 -0.98
N GLY A 247 -31.84 -15.18 0.04
CA GLY A 247 -31.73 -15.56 1.45
C GLY A 247 -30.32 -15.52 2.04
N ASN A 248 -29.28 -15.24 1.23
CA ASN A 248 -27.92 -15.04 1.73
C ASN A 248 -27.71 -13.60 2.16
N VAL A 249 -27.11 -13.40 3.32
CA VAL A 249 -26.78 -12.09 3.88
C VAL A 249 -25.30 -11.80 3.66
N VAL A 250 -25.02 -10.69 3.00
CA VAL A 250 -23.67 -10.16 2.78
C VAL A 250 -23.56 -8.80 3.44
N VAL A 251 -22.59 -8.67 4.34
CA VAL A 251 -22.28 -7.42 5.03
C VAL A 251 -21.13 -6.73 4.31
N ASN A 252 -21.38 -5.54 3.78
CA ASN A 252 -20.35 -4.69 3.18
C ASN A 252 -19.64 -3.87 4.26
N THR A 253 -18.58 -4.45 4.82
CA THR A 253 -17.74 -3.82 5.85
C THR A 253 -16.87 -2.67 5.32
N GLY A 254 -16.74 -2.53 4.00
CA GLY A 254 -16.13 -1.36 3.36
C GLY A 254 -17.06 -0.15 3.27
N LEU A 255 -18.37 -0.37 3.40
CA LEU A 255 -19.39 0.67 3.47
C LEU A 255 -19.86 0.81 4.91
N GLN A 256 -19.08 1.52 5.72
CA GLN A 256 -19.47 1.91 7.07
C GLN A 256 -20.35 3.17 7.01
N LEU A 257 -21.51 3.11 7.64
CA LEU A 257 -22.40 4.25 7.83
C LEU A 257 -22.40 4.65 9.31
N ASN A 258 -22.39 5.96 9.54
CA ASN A 258 -22.50 6.49 10.89
C ASN A 258 -23.81 6.02 11.55
N GLY A 259 -23.74 5.72 12.84
CA GLY A 259 -24.91 5.44 13.65
C GLY A 259 -25.89 6.62 13.70
N PRO A 260 -27.14 6.37 14.14
CA PRO A 260 -28.17 7.39 14.17
C PRO A 260 -27.81 8.50 15.18
N ALA A 261 -28.40 9.68 14.97
CA ALA A 261 -28.25 10.80 15.88
C ALA A 261 -28.80 10.47 17.29
N ILE A 262 -28.36 11.27 18.28
CA ILE A 262 -28.84 11.15 19.66
C ILE A 262 -30.35 11.37 19.71
N GLY A 263 -31.07 10.56 20.49
CA GLY A 263 -32.52 10.66 20.67
C GLY A 263 -33.34 9.81 19.68
N VAL A 264 -32.71 9.23 18.67
CA VAL A 264 -33.37 8.23 17.82
C VAL A 264 -33.71 7.00 18.67
N ASN A 265 -34.98 6.59 18.64
CA ASN A 265 -35.49 5.38 19.28
C ASN A 265 -36.57 4.75 18.39
N THR A 266 -36.15 3.98 17.37
CA THR A 266 -37.10 3.45 16.38
C THR A 266 -37.93 2.29 16.93
N THR A 267 -37.34 1.47 17.79
CA THR A 267 -38.01 0.30 18.39
C THR A 267 -38.78 0.63 19.65
N GLY A 268 -38.46 1.74 20.33
CA GLY A 268 -39.00 2.05 21.65
C GLY A 268 -38.44 1.15 22.75
N GLN A 269 -37.40 0.36 22.46
CA GLN A 269 -36.86 -0.59 23.43
C GLN A 269 -36.11 0.15 24.54
N GLU A 270 -36.62 0.00 25.76
CA GLU A 270 -35.95 0.41 26.99
C GLU A 270 -35.16 -0.77 27.58
N ALA A 271 -34.40 -0.54 28.66
CA ALA A 271 -33.63 -1.59 29.30
C ALA A 271 -34.59 -2.61 29.93
N GLU A 272 -34.40 -3.89 29.63
CA GLU A 272 -35.26 -4.97 30.12
C GLU A 272 -34.89 -5.45 31.52
N GLY A 273 -33.70 -5.10 31.99
CA GLY A 273 -33.16 -5.50 33.28
C GLY A 273 -31.97 -4.62 33.68
N PRO A 274 -31.25 -4.99 34.75
CA PRO A 274 -30.15 -4.19 35.27
C PRO A 274 -29.00 -4.09 34.26
N HIS A 275 -28.32 -2.94 34.29
CA HIS A 275 -27.12 -2.71 33.48
C HIS A 275 -25.94 -3.54 33.99
N CYS A 276 -25.16 -4.10 33.08
CA CYS A 276 -23.96 -4.88 33.38
C CYS A 276 -22.80 -4.00 33.87
N ILE A 277 -22.75 -2.73 33.47
CA ILE A 277 -21.63 -1.82 33.84
C ILE A 277 -21.90 -0.95 35.07
N SER A 278 -23.16 -0.79 35.49
CA SER A 278 -23.55 0.11 36.58
C SER A 278 -24.38 -0.54 37.68
N GLY A 279 -24.63 -1.85 37.61
CA GLY A 279 -25.29 -2.64 38.65
C GLY A 279 -24.30 -3.62 39.29
N GLU A 280 -24.39 -3.79 40.60
CA GLU A 280 -23.66 -4.79 41.40
C GLU A 280 -23.70 -6.17 40.71
N GLY A 281 -22.57 -6.62 40.19
CA GLY A 281 -22.51 -7.89 39.46
C GLY A 281 -21.27 -8.08 38.60
N GLY A 282 -20.11 -7.63 39.09
CA GLY A 282 -18.83 -8.07 38.56
C GLY A 282 -18.61 -9.55 38.91
N ALA A 283 -19.19 -10.44 38.10
CA ALA A 283 -18.86 -11.86 38.06
C ALA A 283 -18.78 -12.28 36.59
N HIS A 284 -17.67 -11.89 35.96
CA HIS A 284 -17.11 -12.58 34.80
C HIS A 284 -15.70 -13.02 35.17
#